data_AF-A0A1C6FYY2-F1
#
_entry.id   AF-A0A1C6FYY2-F1
#
_cell.length_a   1.000
_cell.length_b   1.000
_cell.length_c   1.000
_cell.angle_alpha   90.00
_cell.angle_beta   90.00
_cell.angle_gamma   90.00
#
_symmetry.space_group_name_H-M   'P 1'
#
loop_
_entity.id
_entity.type
_entity.pdbx_description
1 polymer ?
#
loop_
_entity_poly.entity_id
_entity_poly.type
_entity_poly.pdbx_seq_one_letter_code
_entity_poly.pdbx_strand_id
1 'polypeptide(L)'
;MLMATVNQGYVFLCTVGAGVAMGVLYDGVRILRRTLHLGRVLTFLLDLVYWAVVLAVALFAVLYANEGEVRPFTILGFALGCALYLIGFSPIVLGIWRGVMAVARKIAGFGPIAAIRKIFSK
;
A
#
# COMPACT_ATOMS: atom_id res chain seq x y z
N MET A 1 -14.62 24.69 23.71
CA MET A 1 -13.23 24.38 23.32
C MET A 1 -12.94 22.88 23.29
N LEU A 2 -13.27 22.09 24.32
CA LEU A 2 -13.04 20.64 24.34
C LEU A 2 -13.61 19.87 23.13
N MET A 3 -14.83 20.19 22.67
CA MET A 3 -15.45 19.54 21.50
C MET A 3 -14.72 19.81 20.17
N ALA A 4 -14.10 20.97 20.01
CA ALA A 4 -13.35 21.31 18.80
C ALA A 4 -12.02 20.54 18.73
N THR A 5 -11.34 20.37 19.87
CA THR A 5 -10.06 19.65 19.95
C THR A 5 -10.24 18.14 19.81
N VAL A 6 -11.30 17.56 20.39
CA VAL A 6 -11.61 16.12 20.24
C VAL A 6 -11.88 15.77 18.78
N ASN A 7 -12.58 16.63 18.04
CA ASN A 7 -12.83 16.42 16.60
C ASN A 7 -11.52 16.43 15.79
N GLN A 8 -10.59 17.33 16.10
CA GLN A 8 -9.30 17.38 15.41
C GLN A 8 -8.44 16.12 15.65
N GLY A 9 -8.43 15.60 16.87
CA GLY A 9 -7.73 14.36 17.20
C GLY A 9 -8.33 13.15 16.46
N TYR A 10 -9.66 13.07 16.39
CA TYR A 10 -10.36 12.04 15.63
C TYR A 10 -10.00 12.08 14.15
N VAL A 11 -10.09 13.26 13.52
CA VAL A 11 -9.74 13.44 12.10
C VAL A 11 -8.30 13.03 11.83
N PHE A 12 -7.37 13.42 12.71
CA PHE A 12 -5.97 13.06 12.59
C PHE A 12 -5.80 11.53 12.63
N LEU A 13 -6.37 10.84 13.61
CA LEU A 13 -6.28 9.38 13.72
C LEU A 13 -6.91 8.65 12.53
N CYS A 14 -8.04 9.15 12.00
CA CYS A 14 -8.63 8.62 10.77
C CYS A 14 -7.66 8.74 9.58
N THR A 15 -7.01 9.89 9.42
CA THR A 15 -6.03 10.11 8.33
C THR A 15 -4.76 9.27 8.52
N VAL A 16 -4.34 9.01 9.77
CA VAL A 16 -3.27 8.04 10.08
C VAL A 16 -3.67 6.63 9.67
N GLY A 17 -4.88 6.18 10.04
CA GLY A 17 -5.40 4.86 9.65
C GLY A 17 -5.48 4.69 8.13
N ALA A 18 -5.95 5.72 7.42
CA ALA A 18 -5.96 5.72 5.96
C ALA A 18 -4.53 5.72 5.38
N GLY A 19 -3.57 6.42 5.99
CA GLY A 19 -2.16 6.35 5.64
C GLY A 19 -1.58 4.94 5.77
N VAL A 20 -1.94 4.21 6.83
CA VAL A 20 -1.59 2.79 7.00
C VAL A 20 -2.16 1.96 5.85
N ALA A 21 -3.43 2.18 5.48
CA ALA A 21 -4.05 1.48 4.35
C ALA A 21 -3.33 1.78 3.02
N MET A 22 -2.91 3.02 2.77
CA MET A 22 -2.09 3.36 1.61
C MET A 22 -0.76 2.59 1.61
N GLY A 23 -0.10 2.47 2.76
CA GLY A 23 1.11 1.67 2.92
C GLY A 23 0.90 0.18 2.59
N VAL A 24 -0.20 -0.41 3.06
CA VAL A 24 -0.59 -1.81 2.74
C VAL A 24 -0.78 -1.99 1.24
N LEU A 25 -1.51 -1.08 0.59
CA LEU A 25 -1.73 -1.10 -0.86
C LEU A 25 -0.40 -1.00 -1.62
N TYR A 26 0.51 -0.15 -1.15
CA TYR A 26 1.85 -0.03 -1.74
C TYR A 26 2.65 -1.32 -1.66
N ASP A 27 2.60 -2.04 -0.53
CA ASP A 27 3.27 -3.33 -0.41
C ASP A 27 2.71 -4.37 -1.39
N GLY A 28 1.39 -4.39 -1.60
CA GLY A 28 0.76 -5.23 -2.61
C GLY A 28 1.29 -4.95 -4.02
N VAL A 29 1.32 -3.67 -4.40
CA VAL A 29 1.89 -3.21 -5.68
C VAL A 29 3.37 -3.56 -5.81
N ARG A 30 4.15 -3.38 -4.73
CA ARG A 30 5.58 -3.70 -4.67
C ARG A 30 5.84 -5.20 -4.83
N ILE A 31 5.02 -6.04 -4.20
CA ILE A 31 5.07 -7.50 -4.30
C ILE A 31 4.71 -7.94 -5.73
N LEU A 32 3.65 -7.37 -6.32
CA LEU A 32 3.22 -7.68 -7.68
C LEU A 32 4.33 -7.38 -8.69
N ARG A 33 4.95 -6.19 -8.56
CA ARG A 33 6.05 -5.75 -9.44
C ARG A 33 7.23 -6.71 -9.39
N ARG A 34 7.62 -7.16 -8.20
CA ARG A 34 8.74 -8.09 -8.00
C ARG A 34 8.42 -9.50 -8.48
N THR A 35 7.19 -9.96 -8.26
CA THR A 35 6.79 -11.34 -8.57
C THR A 35 6.61 -11.52 -10.08
N LEU A 36 5.97 -10.56 -10.74
CA LEU A 36 5.65 -10.63 -12.18
C LEU A 36 6.74 -10.06 -13.09
N HIS A 37 7.83 -9.52 -12.53
CA HIS A 37 8.91 -8.87 -13.30
C HIS A 37 8.37 -7.85 -14.31
N LEU A 38 7.43 -7.00 -13.86
CA LEU A 38 6.73 -6.05 -14.73
C LEU A 38 7.72 -5.15 -15.47
N GLY A 39 7.58 -5.06 -16.79
CA GLY A 39 8.36 -4.13 -17.62
C GLY A 39 8.03 -2.67 -17.33
N ARG A 40 8.75 -1.75 -17.99
CA ARG A 40 8.60 -0.29 -17.78
C ARG A 40 7.16 0.21 -17.98
N VAL A 41 6.49 -0.22 -19.05
CA VAL A 41 5.11 0.22 -19.38
C VAL A 41 4.11 -0.26 -18.32
N LEU A 42 4.13 -1.54 -17.95
CA LEU A 42 3.22 -2.07 -16.94
C LEU A 42 3.48 -1.48 -15.56
N THR A 43 4.74 -1.20 -15.23
CA THR A 43 5.10 -0.53 -13.97
C THR A 43 4.48 0.87 -13.92
N PHE A 44 4.58 1.64 -15.01
CA PHE A 44 3.95 2.95 -15.11
C PHE A 44 2.42 2.88 -14.97
N LEU A 45 1.77 1.93 -15.64
CA LEU A 45 0.32 1.73 -15.52
C LEU A 45 -0.08 1.38 -14.08
N LEU A 46 0.68 0.50 -13.42
CA LEU A 46 0.43 0.11 -12.04
C LEU A 46 0.63 1.30 -11.07
N ASP A 47 1.64 2.14 -11.30
CA ASP A 47 1.84 3.37 -10.54
C ASP A 47 0.67 4.34 -10.73
N LEU A 48 0.16 4.49 -11.95
CA LEU A 48 -1.01 5.32 -12.23
C LEU A 48 -2.26 4.83 -11.48
N VAL A 49 -2.52 3.52 -11.50
CA VAL A 49 -3.63 2.92 -10.74
C VAL A 49 -3.43 3.11 -9.24
N TYR A 50 -2.21 2.88 -8.74
CA TYR A 50 -1.89 3.09 -7.32
C TYR A 50 -2.16 4.53 -6.89
N TRP A 51 -1.69 5.52 -7.66
CA TRP A 51 -1.93 6.93 -7.35
C TRP A 51 -3.41 7.31 -7.38
N ALA A 52 -4.18 6.77 -8.33
CA ALA A 52 -5.62 6.98 -8.38
C ALA A 52 -6.33 6.42 -7.14
N VAL A 53 -5.95 5.21 -6.70
CA VAL A 53 -6.50 4.59 -5.49
C VAL A 53 -6.10 5.36 -4.24
N VAL A 54 -4.83 5.76 -4.12
CA VAL A 54 -4.35 6.58 -2.98
C VAL A 54 -5.11 7.90 -2.90
N LEU A 55 -5.33 8.57 -4.04
CA LEU A 55 -6.12 9.80 -4.09
C LEU A 55 -7.55 9.54 -3.62
N ALA A 56 -8.19 8.47 -4.10
CA ALA A 56 -9.55 8.11 -3.68
C ALA A 56 -9.64 7.82 -2.18
N VAL A 57 -8.68 7.08 -1.63
CA VAL A 57 -8.60 6.80 -0.18
C VAL A 57 -8.41 8.09 0.62
N ALA A 58 -7.54 8.99 0.16
CA ALA A 58 -7.29 10.26 0.82
C ALA A 58 -8.56 11.14 0.83
N LEU A 59 -9.22 11.29 -0.33
CA LEU A 59 -10.45 12.05 -0.46
C LEU A 59 -11.56 11.45 0.39
N PHE A 60 -11.76 10.14 0.33
CA PHE A 60 -12.77 9.45 1.14
C PHE A 60 -12.53 9.64 2.64
N ALA A 61 -11.28 9.52 3.10
CA ALA A 61 -10.95 9.70 4.51
C ALA A 61 -11.21 11.13 4.99
N VAL A 62 -10.88 12.16 4.18
CA VAL A 62 -11.15 13.57 4.55
C VAL A 62 -12.64 13.90 4.42
N LEU A 63 -13.35 13.37 3.42
CA LEU A 63 -14.79 13.52 3.27
C LEU A 63 -15.55 12.94 4.47
N TYR A 64 -15.16 11.73 4.89
CA TYR A 64 -15.79 11.05 6.01
C TYR A 64 -15.45 11.69 7.37
N ALA A 65 -14.18 12.03 7.59
CA ALA A 65 -13.74 12.49 8.90
C ALA A 65 -13.95 14.00 9.12
N ASN A 66 -13.83 14.82 8.07
CA ASN A 66 -13.80 16.28 8.19
C ASN A 66 -14.61 16.99 7.09
N GLU A 67 -15.68 16.35 6.60
CA GLU A 67 -16.61 16.91 5.60
C GLU A 67 -15.92 17.41 4.31
N GLY A 68 -14.74 16.87 3.99
CA GLY A 68 -13.98 17.21 2.78
C GLY A 68 -13.00 18.37 2.95
N GLU A 69 -12.92 18.98 4.13
CA GLU A 69 -11.98 20.07 4.39
C GLU A 69 -10.56 19.51 4.61
N VAL A 70 -9.68 19.76 3.65
CA VAL A 70 -8.27 19.35 3.72
C VAL A 70 -7.49 20.31 4.62
N ARG A 71 -6.81 19.78 5.63
CA ARG A 71 -6.02 20.57 6.59
C ARG A 71 -4.57 20.06 6.65
N PRO A 72 -3.58 20.89 7.04
CA PRO A 72 -2.18 20.45 7.07
C PRO A 72 -1.95 19.19 7.91
N PHE A 73 -2.64 19.05 9.05
CA PHE A 73 -2.51 17.87 9.90
C PHE A 73 -3.10 16.60 9.28
N THR A 74 -4.07 16.68 8.35
CA THR A 74 -4.61 15.49 7.67
C THR A 74 -3.57 14.92 6.70
N ILE A 75 -2.84 15.80 6.02
CA ILE A 75 -1.71 15.41 5.16
C ILE A 75 -0.60 14.77 6.00
N LEU A 76 -0.26 15.37 7.14
CA LEU A 76 0.70 14.78 8.08
C LEU A 76 0.24 13.43 8.61
N GLY A 77 -1.07 13.26 8.87
CA GLY A 77 -1.65 12.00 9.29
C GLY A 77 -1.46 10.90 8.25
N PHE A 78 -1.80 11.16 6.98
CA PHE A 78 -1.55 10.20 5.90
C PHE A 78 -0.07 9.82 5.78
N ALA A 79 0.83 10.82 5.80
CA ALA A 79 2.26 10.60 5.71
C ALA A 79 2.79 9.78 6.90
N LEU A 80 2.37 10.11 8.12
CA LEU A 80 2.75 9.41 9.33
C LEU A 80 2.24 7.96 9.33
N GLY A 81 0.97 7.74 9.00
CA GLY A 81 0.38 6.41 8.94
C GLY A 81 1.08 5.51 7.91
N CYS A 82 1.36 6.06 6.74
CA CYS A 82 2.12 5.36 5.71
C CYS A 82 3.54 5.03 6.19
N ALA A 83 4.24 6.00 6.79
CA ALA A 83 5.58 5.78 7.35
C ALA A 83 5.59 4.73 8.46
N LEU A 84 4.63 4.78 9.39
CA LEU A 84 4.48 3.79 10.47
C LEU A 84 4.30 2.38 9.90
N TYR A 85 3.46 2.23 8.89
CA TYR A 85 3.28 0.95 8.21
C TYR A 85 4.58 0.49 7.52
N LEU A 86 5.21 1.36 6.73
CA LEU A 86 6.39 1.00 5.93
C LEU A 86 7.63 0.70 6.79
N ILE A 87 7.78 1.36 7.93
CA ILE A 87 8.91 1.15 8.83
C ILE A 87 8.63 -0.04 9.76
N GLY A 88 7.41 -0.17 10.28
CA GLY A 88 7.05 -1.18 11.29
C GLY A 88 6.57 -2.51 10.69
N PHE A 89 5.46 -2.49 9.98
CA PHE A 89 4.75 -3.72 9.56
C PHE A 89 5.24 -4.27 8.21
N SER A 90 5.63 -3.42 7.27
CA SER A 90 6.06 -3.83 5.93
C SER A 90 7.22 -4.84 5.94
N PRO A 91 8.28 -4.71 6.77
CA PRO A 91 9.34 -5.71 6.83
C PRO A 91 8.83 -7.11 7.20
N ILE A 92 7.84 -7.20 8.09
CA ILE A 92 7.21 -8.45 8.50
C ILE A 92 6.40 -9.05 7.34
N VAL A 93 5.54 -8.25 6.71
CA VAL A 93 4.72 -8.66 5.56
C VAL A 93 5.59 -9.18 4.42
N LEU A 94 6.67 -8.46 4.09
CA LEU A 94 7.61 -8.86 3.05
C LEU A 94 8.42 -10.10 3.45
N GLY A 95 8.75 -10.26 4.73
CA GLY A 95 9.39 -11.46 5.27
C GLY A 95 8.51 -12.70 5.09
N ILE A 96 7.23 -12.59 5.46
CA ILE A 96 6.22 -13.64 5.26
C ILE A 96 6.11 -13.97 3.78
N TRP A 97 5.95 -12.96 2.92
CA TRP A 97 5.85 -13.16 1.48
C TRP A 97 7.07 -13.89 0.90
N ARG A 98 8.28 -13.52 1.30
CA ARG A 98 9.52 -14.22 0.89
C ARG A 98 9.54 -15.66 1.36
N GLY A 99 9.09 -15.92 2.59
CA GLY A 99 8.94 -17.28 3.13
C GLY A 99 7.96 -18.12 2.32
N VAL A 100 6.77 -17.60 2.05
CA VAL A 100 5.75 -18.23 1.19
C VAL A 100 6.33 -18.53 -0.19
N MET A 101 7.01 -17.58 -0.82
CA MET A 101 7.65 -17.78 -2.12
C MET A 101 8.83 -18.76 -2.09
N ALA A 102 9.55 -18.89 -0.97
CA ALA A 102 10.60 -19.89 -0.81
C ALA A 102 10.01 -21.31 -0.69
N VAL A 103 8.95 -21.47 0.09
CA VAL A 103 8.21 -22.73 0.20
C VAL A 103 7.57 -23.10 -1.12
N ALA A 104 6.87 -22.15 -1.76
CA ALA A 104 6.27 -22.34 -3.07
C ALA A 104 7.31 -22.75 -4.12
N ARG A 105 8.50 -22.15 -4.13
CA ARG A 105 9.61 -22.57 -5.02
C ARG A 105 10.17 -23.95 -4.68
N LYS A 106 10.19 -24.35 -3.41
CA LYS A 106 10.60 -25.71 -3.00
C LYS A 106 9.59 -26.76 -3.45
N ILE A 107 8.29 -26.45 -3.36
CA ILE A 107 7.19 -27.31 -3.82
C ILE A 107 7.13 -27.35 -5.36
N ALA A 108 7.16 -26.19 -6.00
CA ALA A 108 7.22 -26.03 -7.46
C ALA A 108 8.61 -26.37 -8.03
N GLY A 109 9.57 -26.72 -7.18
CA GLY A 109 10.86 -27.32 -7.46
C GLY A 109 10.78 -28.80 -7.82
N PHE A 110 9.58 -29.26 -8.21
CA PHE A 110 9.36 -30.33 -9.18
C PHE A 110 8.81 -29.84 -10.55
N GLY A 111 8.89 -28.55 -10.91
CA GLY A 111 8.80 -28.13 -12.33
C GLY A 111 8.10 -26.82 -12.78
N PRO A 112 7.04 -26.24 -12.18
CA PRO A 112 6.16 -25.38 -13.00
C PRO A 112 6.55 -23.90 -13.15
N ILE A 113 7.34 -23.30 -12.25
CA ILE A 113 7.56 -21.83 -12.28
C ILE A 113 8.47 -21.41 -13.46
N ALA A 114 9.33 -22.32 -13.95
CA ALA A 114 10.12 -22.09 -15.17
C ALA A 114 9.23 -21.94 -16.42
N ALA A 115 8.02 -22.50 -16.43
CA ALA A 115 7.09 -22.42 -17.55
C ALA A 115 6.40 -21.05 -17.66
N ILE A 116 6.05 -20.43 -16.53
CA ILE A 116 5.46 -19.08 -16.50
C ILE A 116 6.48 -18.02 -16.97
N ARG A 117 7.76 -18.20 -16.64
CA ARG A 117 8.87 -17.38 -17.16
C ARG A 117 8.98 -17.42 -18.70
N LYS A 118 8.55 -18.51 -19.35
CA LYS A 118 8.63 -18.67 -20.81
C LYS A 118 7.48 -18.00 -21.57
N ILE A 119 6.32 -17.82 -20.92
CA ILE A 119 5.13 -17.17 -21.53
C ILE A 119 5.27 -15.65 -21.59
N PHE A 120 5.94 -15.03 -20.61
CA PHE A 120 6.12 -13.57 -20.52
C PHE A 120 7.49 -13.06 -21.02
N SER A 121 8.30 -13.91 -21.67
CA SER A 121 9.63 -13.58 -22.20
C SER A 121 9.64 -13.24 -23.70
N LYS A 122 8.50 -12.89 -24.30
CA LYS A 122 8.44 -12.32 -25.65
C LYS A 122 8.05 -10.85 -25.59
#